data_AF-A0A7X8MJ69-F1
#
_entry.id   AF-A0A7X8MJ69-F1
#
_cell.length_a   1.000
_cell.length_b   1.000
_cell.length_c   1.000
_cell.angle_alpha   90.00
_cell.angle_beta   90.00
_cell.angle_gamma   90.00
#
_symmetry.space_group_name_H-M   'P 1'
#
loop_
_entity.id
_entity.type
_entity.pdbx_description
1 polymer ?
#
loop_
_entity_poly.entity_id
_entity_poly.type
_entity_poly.pdbx_seq_one_letter_code
_entity_poly.pdbx_strand_id
1 'polypeptide(L)'
;MDIKSIYKKAIALWGIDSQMGMAVEEASELIKAICKLRRTGVTAETVNGIAEEIADMEIMLEQLKIMFYLSEGVNEWKNYKIGRLSQMIEEAEKINANCH
;
A
#
# COMPACT_ATOMS: atom_id res chain seq x y z
N MET A 1 -17.99 17.11 3.20
CA MET A 1 -18.08 15.65 2.96
C MET A 1 -16.82 15.05 3.57
N ASP A 2 -16.95 14.07 4.46
CA ASP A 2 -15.78 13.37 5.01
C ASP A 2 -15.18 12.41 3.97
N ILE A 3 -13.91 12.04 4.15
CA ILE A 3 -13.19 11.18 3.19
C ILE A 3 -13.92 9.85 2.94
N LYS A 4 -14.46 9.23 4.00
CA LYS A 4 -15.16 7.95 3.89
C LYS A 4 -16.47 8.07 3.11
N SER A 5 -17.18 9.20 3.19
CA SER A 5 -18.36 9.43 2.36
C SER A 5 -18.01 9.70 0.89
N ILE A 6 -16.84 10.26 0.58
CA ILE A 6 -16.35 10.35 -0.81
C ILE A 6 -16.14 8.95 -1.40
N TYR A 7 -15.44 8.07 -0.69
CA TYR A 7 -15.20 6.69 -1.14
C TYR A 7 -16.50 5.91 -1.33
N LYS A 8 -17.43 5.99 -0.36
CA LYS A 8 -18.75 5.36 -0.50
C LYS A 8 -19.51 5.86 -1.72
N LYS A 9 -19.41 7.16 -2.03
CA LYS A 9 -20.05 7.75 -3.21
C LYS A 9 -19.41 7.26 -4.51
N ALA A 10 -18.08 7.15 -4.56
CA ALA A 10 -17.35 6.59 -5.71
C ALA A 10 -17.79 5.14 -5.98
N ILE A 11 -17.79 4.29 -4.94
CA ILE A 11 -18.25 2.90 -5.01
C ILE A 11 -19.72 2.83 -5.48
N ALA A 12 -20.60 3.66 -4.94
CA ALA A 12 -22.02 3.67 -5.33
C ALA A 12 -22.24 4.16 -6.76
N LEU A 13 -21.41 5.07 -7.27
CA LEU A 13 -21.54 5.63 -8.61
C LEU A 13 -21.00 4.71 -9.70
N TRP A 14 -19.85 4.07 -9.45
CA TRP A 14 -19.13 3.30 -10.48
C TRP A 14 -19.16 1.77 -10.26
N GLY A 15 -19.56 1.32 -9.08
CA GLY A 15 -19.70 -0.11 -8.75
C GLY A 15 -18.39 -0.78 -8.35
N ILE A 16 -18.52 -1.93 -7.69
CA ILE A 16 -17.40 -2.68 -7.09
C ILE A 16 -16.40 -3.13 -8.14
N ASP A 17 -16.85 -3.71 -9.26
CA ASP A 17 -15.96 -4.24 -10.29
C ASP A 17 -15.06 -3.14 -10.90
N SER A 18 -15.63 -1.96 -11.15
CA SER A 18 -14.85 -0.81 -11.66
C SER A 18 -13.81 -0.34 -10.64
N GLN A 19 -14.15 -0.31 -9.35
CA GLN A 19 -13.20 0.08 -8.31
C GLN A 19 -12.12 -0.98 -8.09
N MET A 20 -12.44 -2.26 -8.26
CA MET A 20 -11.42 -3.32 -8.25
C MET A 20 -10.46 -3.19 -9.44
N GLY A 21 -10.97 -2.87 -10.63
CA GLY A 21 -10.16 -2.58 -11.81
C GLY A 21 -9.20 -1.41 -11.58
N MET A 22 -9.71 -0.32 -11.00
CA MET A 22 -8.90 0.84 -10.61
C MET A 22 -7.78 0.44 -9.63
N ALA A 23 -8.08 -0.38 -8.62
CA ALA A 23 -7.06 -0.83 -7.66
C ALA A 23 -5.94 -1.65 -8.33
N VAL A 24 -6.25 -2.40 -9.39
CA VAL A 24 -5.24 -3.12 -10.18
C VAL A 24 -4.40 -2.17 -11.02
N GLU A 25 -5.01 -1.12 -11.58
CA GLU A 25 -4.33 -0.06 -12.32
C GLU A 25 -3.32 0.67 -11.41
N GLU A 26 -3.76 1.19 -10.25
CA GLU A 26 -2.88 1.89 -9.30
C GLU A 26 -1.74 1.00 -8.78
N ALA A 27 -2.02 -0.28 -8.51
CA ALA A 27 -0.97 -1.23 -8.15
C ALA A 27 0.08 -1.38 -9.26
N SER A 28 -0.35 -1.36 -10.52
CA SER A 28 0.55 -1.46 -11.68
C SER A 28 1.34 -0.17 -11.89
N GLU A 29 0.73 0.99 -11.64
CA GLU A 29 1.35 2.32 -11.67
C GLU A 29 2.45 2.43 -10.62
N LEU A 30 2.17 2.03 -9.38
CA LEU A 30 3.16 1.97 -8.30
C LEU A 30 4.33 1.04 -8.63
N ILE A 31 4.08 -0.14 -9.22
CA ILE A 31 5.13 -1.04 -9.70
C ILE A 31 6.00 -0.33 -10.77
N LYS A 32 5.38 0.34 -11.74
CA LYS A 32 6.09 1.12 -12.78
C LYS A 32 6.97 2.20 -12.17
N ALA A 33 6.47 2.97 -11.19
CA ALA A 33 7.22 4.02 -10.52
C ALA A 33 8.42 3.47 -9.72
N ILE A 34 8.24 2.36 -8.99
CA ILE A 34 9.34 1.65 -8.31
C ILE A 34 10.40 1.20 -9.33
N CYS A 35 9.99 0.61 -10.45
CA CYS A 35 10.91 0.19 -11.52
C CYS A 35 11.68 1.39 -12.12
N LYS A 36 11.02 2.54 -12.29
CA LYS A 36 11.67 3.77 -12.77
C LYS A 36 12.74 4.23 -11.78
N LEU A 37 12.42 4.40 -10.50
CA LEU A 37 13.38 4.78 -9.46
C LEU A 37 14.58 3.82 -9.40
N ARG A 38 14.34 2.50 -9.45
CA ARG A 38 15.43 1.51 -9.46
C ARG A 38 16.37 1.64 -10.66
N ARG A 39 15.86 2.04 -11.84
CA ARG A 39 16.64 2.16 -13.07
C ARG A 39 17.36 3.50 -13.20
N THR A 40 16.71 4.59 -12.81
CA THR A 40 17.22 5.95 -13.01
C THR A 40 17.89 6.55 -11.77
N GLY A 41 17.73 5.91 -10.60
CA GLY A 41 18.21 6.41 -9.32
C GLY A 41 17.23 7.36 -8.63
N VAL A 42 17.64 7.81 -7.45
CA VAL A 42 16.85 8.72 -6.60
C VAL A 42 17.02 10.15 -7.11
N THR A 43 15.94 10.70 -7.68
CA THR A 43 15.85 12.09 -8.13
C THR A 43 14.55 12.69 -7.60
N ALA A 44 14.41 14.02 -7.63
CA ALA A 44 13.17 14.67 -7.21
C ALA A 44 11.94 14.16 -7.99
N GLU A 45 12.11 13.91 -9.29
CA GLU A 45 11.06 13.36 -10.15
C GLU A 45 10.67 11.93 -9.75
N THR A 46 11.65 11.04 -9.51
CA THR A 46 11.35 9.63 -9.20
C THR A 46 10.77 9.48 -7.80
N VAL A 47 11.18 10.32 -6.86
CA VAL A 47 10.60 10.39 -5.51
C VAL A 47 9.17 10.92 -5.58
N ASN A 48 8.91 12.00 -6.31
CA ASN A 48 7.56 12.54 -6.46
C ASN A 48 6.61 11.54 -7.13
N GLY A 49 7.07 10.89 -8.20
CA GLY A 49 6.28 9.86 -8.88
C GLY A 49 5.90 8.72 -7.95
N ILE A 50 6.84 8.15 -7.18
CA ILE A 50 6.47 7.09 -6.21
C ILE A 50 5.51 7.61 -5.14
N ALA A 51 5.67 8.84 -4.66
CA ALA A 51 4.78 9.41 -3.64
C ALA A 51 3.33 9.55 -4.15
N GLU A 52 3.15 9.97 -5.39
CA GLU A 52 1.85 10.03 -6.08
C GLU A 52 1.20 8.64 -6.13
N GLU A 53 1.90 7.64 -6.70
CA GLU A 53 1.34 6.29 -6.82
C GLU A 53 1.09 5.59 -5.48
N ILE A 54 1.85 5.93 -4.44
CA ILE A 54 1.56 5.45 -3.07
C ILE A 54 0.24 6.04 -2.58
N ALA A 55 -0.01 7.34 -2.80
CA ALA A 55 -1.24 7.98 -2.37
C ALA A 55 -2.46 7.39 -3.09
N ASP A 56 -2.35 7.16 -4.40
CA ASP A 56 -3.42 6.55 -5.19
C ASP A 56 -3.69 5.11 -4.74
N MET A 57 -2.65 4.33 -4.47
CA MET A 57 -2.80 2.99 -3.91
C MET A 57 -3.42 3.02 -2.49
N GLU A 58 -3.04 3.97 -1.62
CA GLU A 58 -3.64 4.12 -0.29
C GLU A 58 -5.15 4.39 -0.38
N ILE A 59 -5.56 5.28 -1.28
CA ILE A 59 -6.98 5.56 -1.57
C ILE A 59 -7.69 4.28 -1.99
N MET A 60 -7.13 3.54 -2.94
CA MET A 60 -7.77 2.32 -3.45
C MET A 60 -7.80 1.20 -2.41
N LEU A 61 -6.79 1.09 -1.54
CA LEU A 61 -6.82 0.16 -0.40
C LEU A 61 -7.94 0.50 0.59
N GLU A 62 -8.20 1.78 0.87
CA GLU A 62 -9.32 2.18 1.72
C GLU A 62 -10.67 1.87 1.07
N GLN A 63 -10.81 2.08 -0.24
CA GLN A 63 -12.02 1.69 -0.97
C GLN A 63 -12.25 0.18 -0.93
N LEU A 64 -11.21 -0.64 -1.15
CA LEU A 64 -11.28 -2.11 -1.03
C LEU A 64 -11.71 -2.55 0.38
N LYS A 65 -11.16 -1.94 1.43
CA LYS A 65 -11.57 -2.22 2.81
C LYS A 65 -13.06 -1.91 3.04
N ILE A 66 -13.57 -0.83 2.47
CA ILE A 66 -14.98 -0.44 2.59
C ILE A 66 -15.89 -1.40 1.83
N MET A 67 -15.54 -1.78 0.59
CA MET A 67 -16.35 -2.65 -0.26
C MET A 67 -16.57 -4.05 0.37
N PHE A 68 -15.55 -4.57 1.06
CA PHE A 68 -15.55 -5.93 1.60
C PHE A 68 -15.60 -6.00 3.12
N TYR A 69 -15.82 -4.87 3.80
CA TYR A 69 -15.86 -4.79 5.28
C TYR A 69 -14.58 -5.35 5.96
N LEU A 70 -13.41 -5.09 5.37
CA LEU A 70 -12.13 -5.70 5.78
C LEU A 70 -11.29 -4.86 6.75
N SER A 71 -11.78 -3.72 7.24
CA SER A 71 -10.96 -2.80 8.06
C SER A 71 -10.34 -3.47 9.28
N GLU A 72 -11.12 -4.26 10.03
CA GLU A 72 -10.65 -4.98 11.23
C GLU A 72 -9.68 -6.10 10.85
N GLY A 73 -10.08 -6.99 9.92
CA GLY A 73 -9.24 -8.11 9.48
C GLY A 73 -7.89 -7.65 8.89
N VAL A 74 -7.86 -6.57 8.11
CA VAL A 74 -6.59 -6.00 7.62
C VAL A 74 -5.72 -5.51 8.77
N ASN A 75 -6.29 -4.89 9.81
CA ASN A 75 -5.54 -4.41 10.96
C ASN A 75 -4.93 -5.58 11.76
N GLU A 76 -5.69 -6.65 11.99
CA GLU A 76 -5.19 -7.87 12.64
C GLU A 76 -4.02 -8.48 11.86
N TRP A 77 -4.17 -8.64 10.55
CA TRP A 77 -3.11 -9.14 9.68
C TRP A 77 -1.88 -8.24 9.67
N LYS A 78 -2.05 -6.91 9.70
CA LYS A 78 -0.93 -5.96 9.80
C LYS A 78 -0.16 -6.16 11.10
N ASN A 79 -0.85 -6.23 12.24
CA ASN A 79 -0.21 -6.43 13.55
C ASN A 79 0.57 -7.73 13.60
N TYR A 80 -0.02 -8.83 13.11
CA TYR A 80 0.67 -10.12 13.03
C TYR A 80 1.93 -10.05 12.17
N LYS A 81 1.85 -9.45 10.97
CA LYS A 81 2.99 -9.35 10.04
C LYS A 81 4.10 -8.44 10.58
N ILE A 82 3.76 -7.32 11.23
CA ILE A 82 4.73 -6.43 11.87
C ILE A 82 5.43 -7.14 13.04
N GLY A 83 4.69 -7.89 13.86
CA GLY A 83 5.29 -8.69 14.94
C GLY A 83 6.30 -9.71 14.41
N ARG A 84 5.96 -10.41 13.32
CA ARG A 84 6.89 -11.32 12.64
C ARG A 84 8.13 -10.59 12.09
N LEU A 85 7.95 -9.42 11.48
CA LEU A 85 9.08 -8.62 10.98
C LEU A 85 10.00 -8.19 12.13
N SER A 86 9.44 -7.79 13.27
CA SER A 86 10.22 -7.45 14.47
C SER A 86 11.09 -8.62 14.93
N GLN A 87 10.52 -9.83 14.99
CA GLN A 87 11.28 -11.04 15.35
C GLN A 87 12.42 -11.32 14.36
N MET A 88 12.16 -11.18 13.06
CA MET A 88 13.19 -11.37 12.02
C MET A 88 14.34 -10.36 12.14
N ILE A 89 14.03 -9.11 12.53
CA ILE A 89 15.05 -8.08 12.78
C ILE A 89 15.91 -8.44 14.00
N GLU A 90 15.29 -8.82 15.12
CA GLU A 90 16.01 -9.21 16.35
C GLU A 90 16.94 -10.41 16.12
N GLU A 91 16.50 -11.39 15.32
CA GLU A 91 17.33 -12.54 14.94
C GLU A 91 18.53 -12.12 14.08
N ALA A 92 18.30 -11.26 13.08
CA ALA A 92 19.36 -10.74 12.23
C ALA A 92 20.40 -9.90 13.01
N GLU A 93 19.93 -9.09 13.97
CA GLU A 93 20.81 -8.31 14.85
C GLU A 93 21.69 -9.21 15.75
N LYS A 94 21.12 -10.27 16.34
CA LYS A 94 21.89 -11.24 17.14
C LYS A 94 22.95 -11.95 16.30
N ILE A 95 22.63 -12.32 15.05
CA ILE A 95 23.58 -12.95 14.14
C ILE A 95 24.74 -11.98 13.85
N ASN A 96 24.43 -10.74 13.48
CA ASN A 96 25.44 -9.73 13.17
C ASN A 96 26.32 -9.40 14.38
N ALA A 97 25.74 -9.37 15.59
CA ALA A 97 26.49 -9.13 16.83
C ALA A 97 27.42 -10.28 17.23
N ASN A 98 27.13 -11.51 16.81
CA ASN A 98 27.97 -12.69 17.08
C ASN A 98 29.05 -12.94 16.01
N CYS A 99 29.03 -12.19 14.90
CA CYS A 99 30.03 -12.26 13.82
C CYS A 99 31.12 -11.17 13.90
N HIS A 100 31.11 -10.35 14.96
CA HIS A 100 32.11 -9.33 15.29
C HIS A 100 32.66 -9.57 16.69
#